data_AF-A0A3N5D612-F1
#
_entry.id   AF-A0A3N5D612-F1
#
_cell.length_a   1.000
_cell.length_b   1.000
_cell.length_c   1.000
_cell.angle_alpha   90.00
_cell.angle_beta   90.00
_cell.angle_gamma   90.00
#
_symmetry.space_group_name_H-M   'P 1'
#
loop_
_entity.id
_entity.type
_entity.pdbx_description
1 polymer ?
#
loop_
_entity_poly.entity_id
_entity_poly.type
_entity_poly.pdbx_seq_one_letter_code
_entity_poly.pdbx_strand_id
1 'polypeptide(L)'
;MKSCAPRSSICGCIGALKPGRRANLSFIPFKAQSAGDLCYRTKPGEILRGHQINEFVVCGCTTVYCVGATIKNGASRGYAIAVALDAHTTANRQAAFAEVLIEHDNDVWRDFIIPGNPLRVKTTAEILSEW
;
A
#
# COMPACT_ATOMS: atom_id res chain seq x y z
N MET A 1 19.13 -3.97 -3.51
CA MET A 1 18.25 -2.79 -3.42
C MET A 1 18.31 -2.03 -4.73
N LYS A 2 17.25 -2.01 -5.54
CA LYS A 2 17.23 -1.27 -6.81
C LYS A 2 16.60 0.10 -6.55
N SER A 3 17.39 1.16 -6.72
CA SER A 3 16.93 2.56 -6.67
C SER A 3 15.83 2.78 -7.70
N CYS A 4 14.69 3.34 -7.28
CA CYS A 4 13.65 3.78 -8.20
C CYS A 4 14.20 4.94 -9.05
N ALA A 5 14.31 4.74 -10.37
CA ALA A 5 14.96 5.69 -11.28
C ALA A 5 14.19 7.03 -11.36
N PRO A 6 14.87 8.18 -11.61
CA PRO A 6 14.29 9.49 -11.30
C PRO A 6 13.21 9.99 -12.28
N ARG A 7 12.93 9.33 -13.42
CA ARG A 7 12.07 9.90 -14.48
C ARG A 7 11.29 8.89 -15.35
N SER A 8 11.06 7.65 -14.93
CA SER A 8 10.29 6.67 -15.72
C SER A 8 9.06 6.17 -14.98
N SER A 9 7.90 6.81 -15.27
CA SER A 9 6.54 6.26 -15.46
C SER A 9 6.02 4.99 -14.72
N ILE A 10 6.65 4.52 -13.66
CA ILE A 10 6.20 3.39 -12.85
C ILE A 10 5.82 3.95 -11.46
N CYS A 11 4.58 4.45 -11.31
CA CYS A 11 3.92 4.61 -9.99
C CYS A 11 3.05 3.37 -9.76
N GLY A 12 3.36 2.67 -8.66
CA GLY A 12 2.47 1.77 -7.94
C GLY A 12 2.15 0.43 -8.60
N CYS A 13 2.70 -0.66 -8.05
CA CYS A 13 2.01 -1.95 -8.05
C CYS A 13 1.36 -2.10 -6.67
N ILE A 14 0.04 -1.97 -6.55
CA ILE A 14 -0.67 -2.48 -5.37
C ILE A 14 -0.99 -3.94 -5.62
N GLY A 15 -0.46 -4.83 -4.78
CA GLY A 15 -0.87 -6.22 -4.71
C GLY A 15 -1.97 -6.39 -3.68
N ALA A 16 -3.24 -6.35 -4.10
CA ALA A 16 -4.34 -6.68 -3.20
C ALA A 16 -4.39 -8.20 -2.98
N LEU A 17 -4.29 -8.64 -1.73
CA LEU A 17 -4.26 -10.04 -1.34
C LEU A 17 -5.27 -10.22 -0.19
N LYS A 18 -6.19 -11.18 -0.31
CA LYS A 18 -7.18 -11.50 0.74
C LYS A 18 -6.57 -12.44 1.78
N PRO A 19 -6.45 -12.04 3.06
CA PRO A 19 -6.30 -13.03 4.13
C PRO A 19 -7.49 -14.01 4.21
N GLY A 20 -7.22 -15.22 4.71
CA GLY A 20 -8.26 -16.19 5.05
C GLY A 20 -8.89 -17.01 3.92
N ARG A 21 -8.47 -16.91 2.65
CA ARG A 21 -8.88 -17.87 1.60
C ARG A 21 -7.70 -18.47 0.84
N ARG A 22 -7.31 -19.69 1.22
CA ARG A 22 -6.35 -20.59 0.51
C ARG A 22 -6.70 -20.91 -0.96
N ALA A 23 -7.71 -20.29 -1.57
CA ALA A 23 -8.30 -20.79 -2.82
C ALA A 23 -8.56 -19.74 -3.92
N ASN A 24 -8.19 -18.46 -3.78
CA ASN A 24 -8.25 -17.55 -4.93
C ASN A 24 -7.37 -16.31 -4.71
N LEU A 25 -6.13 -16.39 -5.21
CA LEU A 25 -5.29 -15.21 -5.41
C LEU A 25 -5.86 -14.39 -6.57
N SER A 26 -6.69 -13.39 -6.27
CA SER A 26 -6.91 -12.31 -7.21
C SER A 26 -5.88 -11.24 -6.94
N PHE A 27 -4.67 -11.39 -7.52
CA PHE A 27 -3.76 -10.27 -7.65
C PHE A 27 -4.44 -9.28 -8.60
N ILE A 28 -5.04 -8.22 -8.07
CA ILE A 28 -5.65 -7.17 -8.88
C ILE A 28 -4.57 -6.11 -9.08
N PRO A 29 -3.84 -6.10 -10.21
CA PRO A 29 -2.85 -5.08 -10.47
C PRO A 29 -3.60 -3.75 -10.66
N PHE A 30 -3.49 -2.87 -9.68
CA PHE A 30 -3.97 -1.50 -9.84
C PHE A 30 -2.84 -0.63 -10.36
N LYS A 31 -3.02 -0.08 -11.55
CA LYS A 31 -2.15 0.96 -12.11
C LYS A 31 -2.74 2.32 -11.77
N ALA A 32 -2.09 3.09 -10.90
CA ALA A 32 -2.50 4.47 -10.63
C ALA A 32 -2.26 5.33 -11.88
N GLN A 33 -3.33 5.76 -12.54
CA GLN A 33 -3.26 6.55 -13.77
C GLN A 33 -3.21 8.04 -13.42
N SER A 34 -1.99 8.54 -13.23
CA SER A 34 -1.64 9.96 -12.99
C SER A 34 -2.20 10.59 -11.70
N ALA A 35 -1.28 10.99 -10.82
CA ALA A 35 -1.42 11.66 -9.52
C ALA A 35 -1.76 10.78 -8.30
N GLY A 36 -0.70 10.44 -7.55
CA GLY A 36 -0.64 10.53 -6.07
C GLY A 36 -1.50 9.60 -5.20
N ASP A 37 -2.58 9.02 -5.71
CA ASP A 37 -3.50 8.16 -4.98
C ASP A 37 -4.10 7.14 -5.96
N LEU A 38 -4.23 5.89 -5.53
CA LEU A 38 -5.07 4.90 -6.21
C LEU A 38 -6.45 5.45 -6.55
N CYS A 39 -7.02 6.28 -5.67
CA CYS A 39 -8.37 6.81 -5.79
C CYS A 39 -8.48 8.10 -6.61
N TYR A 40 -7.37 8.67 -7.09
CA TYR A 40 -7.46 9.86 -7.94
C TYR A 40 -7.89 9.45 -9.35
N ARG A 41 -9.18 9.68 -9.65
CA ARG A 41 -9.84 9.39 -10.93
C ARG A 41 -9.92 7.92 -11.36
N THR A 42 -9.40 6.98 -10.58
CA THR A 42 -9.77 5.57 -10.72
C THR A 42 -10.76 5.19 -9.62
N LYS A 43 -11.52 4.11 -9.80
CA LYS A 43 -12.50 3.64 -8.82
C LYS A 43 -12.08 2.29 -8.20
N PRO A 44 -10.93 2.19 -7.49
CA PRO A 44 -10.50 0.94 -6.87
C PRO A 44 -11.54 0.40 -5.90
N GLY A 45 -12.26 1.29 -5.19
CA GLY A 45 -13.35 0.90 -4.31
C GLY A 45 -14.50 0.16 -5.01
N GLU A 46 -14.78 0.44 -6.30
CA GLU A 46 -15.78 -0.31 -7.06
C GLU A 46 -15.26 -1.71 -7.42
N ILE A 47 -13.99 -1.82 -7.79
CA ILE A 47 -13.34 -3.11 -8.12
C ILE A 47 -13.24 -3.98 -6.86
N LEU A 48 -12.73 -3.44 -5.76
CA LEU A 48 -12.62 -4.15 -4.48
C LEU A 48 -13.99 -4.61 -3.98
N ARG A 49 -15.01 -3.74 -4.05
CA ARG A 49 -16.39 -4.09 -3.69
C ARG A 49 -16.97 -5.15 -4.63
N GLY A 50 -16.74 -5.03 -5.94
CA GLY A 50 -17.18 -6.02 -6.93
C GLY A 50 -16.61 -7.41 -6.69
N HIS A 51 -15.39 -7.49 -6.17
CA HIS A 51 -14.74 -8.75 -5.79
C HIS A 51 -14.99 -9.16 -4.32
N GLN A 52 -15.82 -8.42 -3.57
CA GLN A 52 -16.04 -8.64 -2.13
C GLN A 52 -14.71 -8.76 -1.37
N ILE A 53 -13.80 -7.84 -1.65
CA ILE A 53 -12.53 -7.67 -0.93
C ILE A 53 -12.80 -6.65 0.17
N ASN A 54 -12.59 -7.03 1.42
CA ASN A 54 -12.65 -6.16 2.59
C ASN A 54 -11.26 -5.97 3.23
N GLU A 55 -10.25 -6.66 2.73
CA GLU A 55 -8.88 -6.56 3.22
C GLU A 55 -7.84 -6.76 2.12
N PHE A 56 -6.71 -6.06 2.23
CA PHE A 56 -5.64 -6.14 1.26
C PHE A 56 -4.26 -5.80 1.85
N VAL A 57 -3.22 -6.21 1.12
CA VAL A 57 -1.82 -5.83 1.39
C VAL A 57 -1.46 -4.62 0.52
N VAL A 58 -0.62 -3.71 1.04
CA VAL A 58 -0.07 -2.58 0.28
C VAL A 58 1.44 -2.70 0.20
N CYS A 59 1.96 -2.52 -1.01
CA CYS A 59 3.38 -2.43 -1.36
C CYS A 59 3.53 -1.47 -2.56
N GLY A 60 4.77 -1.15 -2.95
CA GLY A 60 5.07 -0.40 -4.17
C GLY A 60 5.71 0.99 -3.96
N CYS A 61 5.52 1.89 -4.92
CA CYS A 61 6.12 3.23 -4.88
C CYS A 61 5.14 4.28 -5.43
N THR A 62 5.16 5.53 -4.98
CA THR A 62 6.07 6.14 -3.98
C THR A 62 5.50 6.09 -2.57
N THR A 63 6.30 5.76 -1.54
CA THR A 63 5.92 5.71 -0.11
C THR A 63 5.02 6.87 0.33
N VAL A 64 5.51 8.10 0.22
CA VAL A 64 4.83 9.33 0.69
C VAL A 64 3.64 9.76 -0.18
N TYR A 65 3.45 9.14 -1.35
CA TYR A 65 2.39 9.50 -2.31
C TYR A 65 1.44 8.32 -2.54
N CYS A 66 1.61 7.59 -3.67
CA CYS A 66 0.68 6.56 -4.13
C CYS A 66 0.39 5.53 -3.01
N VAL A 67 1.40 5.18 -2.20
CA VAL A 67 1.29 4.21 -1.09
C VAL A 67 0.58 4.84 0.12
N GLY A 68 1.08 5.94 0.68
CA GLY A 68 0.49 6.57 1.86
C GLY A 68 -0.94 7.06 1.63
N ALA A 69 -1.27 7.58 0.45
CA ALA A 69 -2.63 7.98 0.10
C ALA A 69 -3.58 6.77 0.05
N THR A 70 -3.14 5.65 -0.55
CA THR A 70 -3.90 4.40 -0.59
C THR A 70 -4.23 3.88 0.81
N ILE A 71 -3.23 3.86 1.69
CA ILE A 71 -3.37 3.36 3.06
C ILE A 71 -4.41 4.19 3.80
N LYS A 72 -4.25 5.52 3.81
CA LYS A 72 -5.16 6.43 4.52
C LYS A 72 -6.57 6.36 3.95
N ASN A 73 -6.72 6.39 2.62
CA ASN A 73 -8.02 6.34 1.94
C ASN A 73 -8.75 5.00 2.19
N GLY A 74 -8.04 3.87 2.07
CA GLY A 74 -8.60 2.55 2.33
C GLY A 74 -8.99 2.36 3.80
N ALA A 75 -8.14 2.81 4.73
CA ALA A 75 -8.41 2.76 6.16
C ALA A 75 -9.65 3.59 6.54
N SER A 76 -9.78 4.82 6.04
CA SER A 76 -10.97 5.67 6.24
C SER A 76 -12.26 5.08 5.66
N ARG A 77 -12.16 4.12 4.72
CA ARG A 77 -13.30 3.40 4.14
C ARG A 77 -13.60 2.07 4.84
N GLY A 78 -12.86 1.73 5.89
CA GLY A 78 -13.06 0.51 6.67
C GLY A 78 -12.44 -0.75 6.08
N TYR A 79 -11.53 -0.65 5.11
CA TYR A 79 -10.76 -1.82 4.66
C TYR A 79 -9.71 -2.20 5.70
N ALA A 80 -9.55 -3.49 5.98
CA ALA A 80 -8.43 -3.96 6.80
C ALA A 80 -7.16 -4.04 5.93
N ILE A 81 -6.11 -3.33 6.35
CA ILE A 81 -4.92 -3.15 5.53
C ILE A 81 -3.71 -3.72 6.25
N ALA A 82 -2.95 -4.55 5.54
CA ALA A 82 -1.59 -4.89 5.91
C ALA A 82 -0.61 -4.10 5.03
N VAL A 83 0.38 -3.45 5.64
CA VAL A 83 1.45 -2.74 4.94
C VAL A 83 2.70 -3.60 4.97
N ALA A 84 3.24 -3.90 3.79
CA ALA A 84 4.50 -4.64 3.66
C ALA A 84 5.67 -3.69 3.86
N LEU A 85 6.16 -3.58 5.10
CA LEU A 85 7.11 -2.55 5.56
C LEU A 85 8.44 -2.53 4.80
N ASP A 86 8.80 -3.64 4.18
CA ASP A 86 10.03 -3.88 3.41
C ASP A 86 9.79 -3.97 1.90
N ALA A 87 8.56 -3.68 1.43
CA ALA A 87 8.17 -3.77 0.02
C ALA A 87 7.57 -2.46 -0.52
N HIS A 88 7.93 -1.31 0.04
CA HIS A 88 7.65 0.00 -0.56
C HIS A 88 8.91 0.87 -0.63
N THR A 89 8.90 1.88 -1.52
CA THR A 89 10.07 2.76 -1.71
C THR A 89 9.71 4.16 -2.20
N THR A 90 10.67 5.08 -2.06
CA THR A 90 10.61 6.46 -2.56
C THR A 90 12.00 6.90 -3.04
N ALA A 91 12.07 8.02 -3.78
CA ALA A 91 13.32 8.71 -4.06
C ALA A 91 13.63 9.75 -2.97
N ASN A 92 14.90 10.13 -2.86
CA ASN A 92 15.36 11.24 -2.03
C ASN A 92 14.59 12.53 -2.34
N ARG A 93 14.40 13.34 -1.31
CA ARG A 93 13.77 14.66 -1.39
C ARG A 93 14.70 15.71 -0.79
N GLN A 94 14.43 16.97 -1.09
CA GLN A 94 15.17 18.08 -0.50
C GLN A 94 15.13 18.06 1.04
N ALA A 95 14.02 17.60 1.62
CA ALA A 95 13.82 17.58 3.06
C ALA A 95 14.41 16.34 3.77
N ALA A 96 14.54 15.19 3.09
CA ALA A 96 14.98 13.93 3.70
C ALA A 96 15.41 12.89 2.65
N PHE A 97 16.30 11.98 3.07
CA PHE A 97 16.68 10.80 2.30
C PHE A 97 15.55 9.75 2.26
N ALA A 98 15.58 8.89 1.25
CA ALA A 98 14.55 7.89 1.01
C ALA A 98 14.37 6.94 2.19
N GLU A 99 15.46 6.53 2.83
CA GLU A 99 15.47 5.62 3.98
C GLU A 99 14.71 6.23 5.16
N VAL A 100 15.00 7.50 5.48
CA VAL A 100 14.32 8.25 6.55
C VAL A 100 12.83 8.39 6.26
N LEU A 101 12.46 8.68 5.00
CA LEU A 101 11.05 8.77 4.61
C LEU A 101 10.32 7.41 4.73
N ILE A 102 10.98 6.31 4.35
CA ILE A 102 10.43 4.96 4.47
C ILE A 102 10.22 4.57 5.93
N GLU A 103 11.22 4.81 6.79
CA GLU A 103 11.13 4.52 8.23
C GLU A 103 10.06 5.38 8.89
N HIS A 104 10.05 6.68 8.61
CA HIS A 104 9.05 7.60 9.17
C HIS A 104 7.61 7.21 8.80
N ASP A 105 7.33 6.92 7.53
CA ASP A 105 5.99 6.51 7.12
C ASP A 105 5.58 5.16 7.76
N ASN A 106 6.50 4.21 7.89
CA ASN A 106 6.25 2.96 8.59
C ASN A 106 5.84 3.19 10.05
N ASP A 107 6.51 4.08 10.76
CA ASP A 107 6.15 4.45 12.14
C ASP A 107 4.80 5.16 12.21
N VAL A 108 4.56 6.14 11.32
CA VAL A 108 3.27 6.82 11.20
C VAL A 108 2.13 5.83 10.97
N TRP A 109 2.34 4.77 10.18
CA TRP A 109 1.31 3.77 9.92
C TRP A 109 1.10 2.79 11.08
N ARG A 110 2.13 2.48 11.88
CA ARG A 110 1.97 1.69 13.13
C ARG A 110 1.07 2.43 14.13
N ASP A 111 1.25 3.75 14.21
CA ASP A 111 0.53 4.61 15.14
C ASP A 111 -0.78 5.19 14.55
N PHE A 112 -1.15 4.79 13.33
CA PHE A 112 -2.35 5.30 12.68
C PHE A 112 -3.61 4.67 13.28
N ILE A 113 -4.24 5.40 14.20
CA ILE A 113 -5.40 4.92 14.95
C ILE A 113 -6.67 4.98 14.08
N ILE A 114 -7.24 3.80 13.82
CA ILE A 114 -8.60 3.61 13.30
C ILE A 114 -9.34 2.70 14.31
N PRO A 115 -10.34 3.21 15.05
CA PRO A 115 -11.07 2.42 16.03
C PRO A 115 -11.63 1.12 15.43
N GLY A 116 -11.27 -0.03 16.01
CA GLY A 116 -11.75 -1.35 15.59
C GLY A 116 -11.16 -1.90 14.28
N ASN A 117 -10.27 -1.17 13.60
CA ASN A 117 -9.63 -1.62 12.35
C ASN A 117 -8.20 -1.08 12.20
N PRO A 118 -7.27 -1.44 13.10
CA PRO A 118 -5.90 -0.93 13.06
C PRO A 118 -5.15 -1.41 11.81
N LEU A 119 -4.23 -0.58 11.33
CA LEU A 119 -3.28 -0.99 10.29
C LEU A 119 -2.31 -2.06 10.84
N ARG A 120 -1.98 -3.05 10.00
CA ARG A 120 -0.96 -4.06 10.31
C ARG A 120 0.31 -3.77 9.52
N VAL A 121 1.34 -3.25 10.16
CA VAL A 121 2.65 -3.05 9.51
C VAL A 121 3.52 -4.28 9.77
N LYS A 122 3.83 -5.04 8.72
CA LYS A 122 4.52 -6.35 8.79
C LYS A 122 5.58 -6.48 7.69
N THR A 123 6.60 -7.27 7.94
CA THR A 123 7.55 -7.68 6.89
C THR A 123 6.82 -8.51 5.84
N THR A 124 7.35 -8.51 4.62
CA THR A 124 6.83 -9.39 3.57
C THR A 124 6.91 -10.85 4.00
N ALA A 125 7.94 -11.24 4.74
CA ALA A 125 8.07 -12.59 5.29
C ALA A 125 6.93 -12.96 6.25
N GLU A 126 6.58 -12.09 7.19
CA GLU A 126 5.44 -12.29 8.10
C GLU A 126 4.10 -12.33 7.35
N ILE A 127 3.94 -11.49 6.32
CA ILE A 127 2.73 -11.50 5.50
C ILE A 127 2.61 -12.83 4.74
N LEU A 128 3.71 -13.33 4.18
CA LEU A 128 3.73 -14.57 3.40
C LEU A 128 3.57 -15.83 4.28
N SER A 129 4.01 -15.80 5.54
CA SER A 129 3.84 -16.93 6.46
C SER A 129 2.40 -17.13 6.94
N GLU A 130 1.56 -16.11 6.78
CA GLU A 130 0.13 -16.14 7.13
C GLU A 130 -0.77 -16.67 5.99
N TRP A 131 -0.18 -17.18 4.90
CA TRP A 131 -0.87 -17.72 3.72
C TRP A 131 -0.90 -19.25 3.72
#